data_AF-A0A4S1FXN7-F1
#
_entry.id   AF-A0A4S1FXN7-F1
#
_cell.length_a   1.000
_cell.length_b   1.000
_cell.length_c   1.000
_cell.angle_alpha   90.00
_cell.angle_beta   90.00
_cell.angle_gamma   90.00
#
_symmetry.space_group_name_H-M   'P 1'
#
loop_
_entity.id
_entity.type
_entity.pdbx_description
1 polymer ?
#
loop_
_entity_poly.entity_id
_entity_poly.type
_entity_poly.pdbx_seq_one_letter_code
_entity_poly.pdbx_strand_id
1 'polypeptide(L)'
;MSHLRYSGLPFEDQRAAFLAIVAADPLLGETLARVRALALPDWLVVSGALYNSVWNHLTCKPPGYGIKDVDLFYFDDADLSYEAEDAVIRRAARHFEGLPLPVE
;
A
#
# COMPACT_ATOMS: atom_id res chain seq x y z
N MET A 1 -27.59 -4.12 -1.10
CA MET A 1 -26.28 -3.54 -1.50
C MET A 1 -25.19 -4.13 -0.61
N SER A 2 -24.51 -5.19 -1.06
CA SER A 2 -23.53 -5.93 -0.23
C SER A 2 -22.19 -5.20 -0.03
N HIS A 3 -21.91 -4.18 -0.84
CA HIS A 3 -20.66 -3.42 -0.77
C HIS A 3 -20.62 -2.41 0.39
N LEU A 4 -21.76 -2.04 0.98
CA LEU A 4 -21.82 -1.14 2.16
C LEU A 4 -21.88 -1.89 3.49
N ARG A 5 -21.58 -3.20 3.51
CA ARG A 5 -21.74 -4.07 4.70
C ARG A 5 -20.97 -3.65 5.95
N TYR A 6 -19.92 -2.83 5.80
CA TYR A 6 -19.15 -2.29 6.93
C TYR A 6 -19.45 -0.79 7.20
N SER A 7 -20.29 -0.16 6.37
CA SER A 7 -20.62 1.25 6.54
C SER A 7 -21.46 1.47 7.79
N GLY A 8 -21.08 2.47 8.60
CA GLY A 8 -21.79 2.81 9.84
C GLY A 8 -21.52 1.89 11.03
N LEU A 9 -20.65 0.88 10.88
CA LEU A 9 -20.17 0.07 12.00
C LEU A 9 -19.25 0.88 12.93
N PRO A 10 -19.06 0.45 14.18
CA PRO A 10 -18.00 0.98 15.04
C PRO A 10 -16.64 1.02 14.37
N PHE A 11 -15.80 2.00 14.74
CA PHE A 11 -14.47 2.19 14.15
C PHE A 11 -13.61 0.92 14.19
N GLU A 12 -13.61 0.20 15.32
CA GLU A 12 -12.80 -1.03 15.47
C GLU A 12 -13.25 -2.14 14.52
N ASP A 13 -14.55 -2.25 14.24
CA ASP A 13 -15.08 -3.24 13.29
C ASP A 13 -14.69 -2.88 11.85
N GLN A 14 -14.75 -1.60 11.49
CA GLN A 14 -14.28 -1.11 10.19
C GLN A 14 -12.76 -1.30 10.04
N ARG A 15 -11.99 -1.03 11.09
CA ARG A 15 -10.54 -1.21 11.13
C ARG A 15 -10.17 -2.68 10.98
N ALA A 16 -10.84 -3.57 11.69
CA ALA A 16 -10.60 -5.01 11.58
C ALA A 16 -10.91 -5.53 10.18
N ALA A 17 -12.03 -5.09 9.58
CA ALA A 17 -12.37 -5.44 8.20
C ALA A 17 -11.34 -4.92 7.19
N PHE A 18 -10.90 -3.66 7.34
CA PHE A 18 -9.87 -3.06 6.51
C PHE A 18 -8.56 -3.87 6.56
N LEU A 19 -8.05 -4.15 7.77
CA LEU A 19 -6.82 -4.91 7.95
C LEU A 19 -6.92 -6.32 7.38
N ALA A 20 -8.06 -6.99 7.56
CA ALA A 20 -8.30 -8.32 7.00
C ALA A 20 -8.30 -8.31 5.45
N ILE A 21 -8.91 -7.29 4.84
CA ILE A 21 -8.93 -7.16 3.38
C ILE A 21 -7.52 -6.88 2.84
N VAL A 22 -6.81 -5.92 3.44
CA VAL A 22 -5.45 -5.55 3.01
C VAL A 22 -4.48 -6.72 3.17
N ALA A 23 -4.55 -7.46 4.28
CA ALA A 23 -3.68 -8.61 4.51
C ALA A 23 -3.97 -9.79 3.56
N ALA A 24 -5.18 -9.90 3.03
CA ALA A 24 -5.58 -10.94 2.08
C ALA A 24 -5.31 -10.57 0.61
N ASP A 25 -5.01 -9.31 0.31
CA ASP A 25 -4.69 -8.85 -1.04
C ASP A 25 -3.23 -9.22 -1.40
N PRO A 26 -2.99 -10.05 -2.44
CA PRO A 26 -1.64 -10.50 -2.77
C PRO A 26 -0.67 -9.37 -3.14
N LEU A 27 -1.16 -8.34 -3.83
CA LEU A 27 -0.34 -7.18 -4.21
C LEU A 27 0.10 -6.44 -2.94
N LEU A 28 -0.85 -6.09 -2.07
CA LEU A 28 -0.53 -5.35 -0.85
C LEU A 28 0.32 -6.18 0.12
N GLY A 29 0.05 -7.48 0.24
CA GLY A 29 0.82 -8.40 1.06
C GLY A 29 2.29 -8.47 0.63
N GLU A 30 2.54 -8.61 -0.67
CA GLU A 30 3.92 -8.62 -1.19
C GLU A 30 4.59 -7.25 -1.06
N THR A 31 3.89 -6.17 -1.39
CA THR A 31 4.41 -4.80 -1.27
C THR A 31 4.80 -4.50 0.17
N LEU A 32 3.92 -4.74 1.15
CA LEU A 32 4.20 -4.51 2.57
C LEU A 32 5.39 -5.33 3.09
N ALA A 33 5.54 -6.58 2.62
CA ALA A 33 6.70 -7.41 2.97
C ALA A 33 8.00 -6.81 2.41
N ARG A 34 7.98 -6.31 1.17
CA ARG A 34 9.12 -5.65 0.53
C ARG A 34 9.43 -4.29 1.17
N VAL A 35 8.45 -3.44 1.47
CA VAL A 35 8.68 -2.15 2.15
C VAL A 35 9.35 -2.39 3.50
N ARG A 36 8.85 -3.37 4.27
CA ARG A 36 9.46 -3.73 5.56
C ARG A 36 10.92 -4.16 5.40
N ALA A 37 11.27 -4.88 4.33
CA ALA A 37 12.64 -5.27 4.03
C ALA A 37 13.52 -4.11 3.53
N LEU A 38 12.93 -3.11 2.88
CA LEU A 38 13.63 -1.89 2.44
C LEU A 38 14.09 -1.03 3.62
N ALA A 39 13.43 -1.17 4.78
CA ALA A 39 13.82 -0.61 6.07
C ALA A 39 14.09 0.90 6.03
N LEU A 40 13.19 1.65 5.37
CA LEU A 40 13.20 3.11 5.43
C LEU A 40 12.75 3.61 6.82
N PRO A 41 13.17 4.80 7.25
CA PRO A 41 12.61 5.44 8.44
C PRO A 41 11.18 5.92 8.16
N ASP A 42 10.30 5.77 9.16
CA ASP A 42 8.93 6.28 9.18
C ASP A 42 8.12 6.08 7.89
N TRP A 43 8.21 4.88 7.30
CA TRP A 43 7.54 4.57 6.05
C TRP A 43 6.04 4.31 6.21
N LEU A 44 5.28 4.66 5.17
CA LEU A 44 3.85 4.41 5.06
C LEU A 44 3.48 4.02 3.62
N VAL A 45 2.76 2.91 3.46
CA VAL A 45 2.02 2.65 2.22
C VAL A 45 0.69 3.38 2.33
N VAL A 46 0.32 4.15 1.31
CA VAL A 46 -0.82 5.09 1.40
C VAL A 46 -1.77 4.98 0.20
N SER A 47 -2.88 5.74 0.30
CA SER A 47 -3.70 6.14 -0.84
C SER A 47 -4.25 4.99 -1.70
N GLY A 48 -4.00 5.00 -3.01
CA GLY A 48 -4.80 4.39 -4.06
C GLY A 48 -4.94 2.89 -3.91
N ALA A 49 -3.81 2.24 -3.67
CA ALA A 49 -3.77 0.79 -3.54
C ALA A 49 -4.64 0.29 -2.37
N LEU A 50 -4.67 1.00 -1.25
CA LEU A 50 -5.40 0.57 -0.05
C LEU A 50 -6.92 0.62 -0.23
N TYR A 51 -7.48 1.79 -0.58
CA TYR A 51 -8.93 1.91 -0.69
C TYR A 51 -9.48 1.23 -1.95
N ASN A 52 -8.71 1.15 -3.05
CA ASN A 52 -9.14 0.40 -4.23
C ASN A 52 -9.16 -1.10 -3.97
N SER A 53 -8.20 -1.65 -3.21
CA SER A 53 -8.28 -3.06 -2.78
C SER A 53 -9.51 -3.34 -1.92
N VAL A 54 -9.90 -2.41 -1.04
CA VAL A 54 -11.16 -2.50 -0.30
C VAL A 54 -12.35 -2.51 -1.24
N TRP A 55 -12.44 -1.58 -2.18
CA TRP A 55 -13.53 -1.55 -3.16
C TRP A 55 -13.58 -2.81 -4.02
N ASN A 56 -12.42 -3.30 -4.47
CA ASN A 56 -12.31 -4.51 -5.28
C ASN A 56 -12.83 -5.73 -4.50
N HIS A 57 -12.43 -5.87 -3.23
CA HIS A 57 -12.95 -6.92 -2.36
C HIS A 57 -14.47 -6.80 -2.12
N LEU A 58 -14.96 -5.58 -1.86
CA LEU A 58 -16.37 -5.34 -1.56
C LEU A 58 -17.29 -5.55 -2.77
N THR A 59 -16.76 -5.37 -3.98
CA THR A 59 -17.50 -5.44 -5.26
C THR A 59 -17.14 -6.67 -6.10
N CYS A 60 -16.37 -7.62 -5.54
CA CYS A 60 -15.95 -8.85 -6.19
C CYS A 60 -15.16 -8.63 -7.50
N LYS A 61 -14.32 -7.60 -7.54
CA LYS A 61 -13.37 -7.38 -8.65
C LYS A 61 -12.07 -8.16 -8.40
N PRO A 62 -11.32 -8.51 -9.46
CA PRO A 62 -10.00 -9.10 -9.32
C PRO A 62 -9.04 -8.20 -8.51
N PRO A 63 -8.06 -8.77 -7.78
CA PRO A 63 -6.98 -8.01 -7.16
C PRO A 63 -6.25 -7.14 -8.21
N GLY A 64 -5.85 -5.93 -7.81
CA GLY A 64 -5.19 -4.97 -8.71
C GLY A 64 -6.12 -4.26 -9.72
N TYR A 65 -7.42 -4.58 -9.77
CA TYR A 65 -8.33 -3.92 -10.71
C TYR A 65 -8.39 -2.40 -10.48
N GLY A 66 -8.06 -1.62 -11.51
CA GLY A 66 -8.10 -0.16 -11.45
C GLY A 66 -7.03 0.50 -10.56
N ILE A 67 -6.06 -0.28 -10.06
CA ILE A 67 -4.90 0.23 -9.32
C ILE A 67 -3.79 0.45 -10.33
N LYS A 68 -3.19 1.65 -10.33
CA LYS A 68 -2.10 2.01 -11.25
C LYS A 68 -0.73 1.75 -10.63
N ASP A 69 -0.62 2.06 -9.35
CA ASP A 69 0.62 2.20 -8.60
C ASP A 69 0.34 2.02 -7.10
N VAL A 70 1.42 1.81 -6.34
CA VAL A 70 1.40 1.80 -4.87
C VAL A 70 2.23 2.96 -4.35
N ASP A 71 1.57 3.91 -3.69
CA ASP A 71 2.23 5.07 -3.07
C ASP A 71 2.99 4.65 -1.78
N LEU A 72 4.28 4.97 -1.71
CA LEU A 72 5.16 4.75 -0.57
C LEU A 72 5.78 6.07 -0.08
N PHE A 73 5.37 6.53 1.08
CA PHE A 73 6.00 7.66 1.76
C PHE A 73 7.03 7.19 2.77
N TYR A 74 8.05 8.00 2.99
CA TYR A 74 9.01 7.84 4.08
C TYR A 74 9.48 9.20 4.56
N PHE A 75 10.07 9.26 5.75
CA PHE A 75 10.65 10.49 6.29
C PHE A 75 11.97 10.19 6.98
N ASP A 76 13.04 10.85 6.52
CA ASP A 76 14.39 10.78 7.09
C ASP A 76 14.87 12.21 7.41
N ASP A 77 15.01 12.55 8.68
CA ASP A 77 15.44 13.88 9.11
C ASP A 77 16.97 14.07 9.10
N ALA A 78 17.74 13.01 8.81
CA ALA A 78 19.19 13.07 8.77
C ALA A 78 19.71 13.83 7.53
N ASP A 79 19.01 13.70 6.40
CA ASP A 79 19.36 14.36 5.14
C ASP A 79 18.12 14.60 4.27
N LEU A 80 17.65 15.85 4.24
CA LEU A 80 16.48 16.29 3.47
C LEU A 80 16.85 16.81 2.07
N SER A 81 18.07 16.52 1.59
CA SER A 81 18.48 16.88 0.24
C SER A 81 17.80 16.00 -0.81
N TYR A 82 17.64 16.56 -2.02
CA TYR A 82 17.13 15.80 -3.15
C TYR A 82 18.07 14.66 -3.54
N GLU A 83 19.38 14.81 -3.35
CA GLU A 83 20.37 13.76 -3.63
C GLU A 83 20.19 12.54 -2.74
N ALA A 84 19.86 12.75 -1.46
CA ALA A 84 19.52 11.67 -0.54
C ALA A 84 18.20 10.99 -0.94
N GLU A 85 17.19 11.77 -1.30
CA GLU A 85 15.91 11.25 -1.80
C GLU A 85 16.06 10.44 -3.09
N ASP A 86 16.80 10.96 -4.07
CA ASP A 86 17.05 10.27 -5.34
C ASP A 86 17.86 8.98 -5.15
N ALA A 87 18.75 8.92 -4.16
CA ALA A 87 19.42 7.68 -3.79
C ALA A 87 18.43 6.64 -3.22
N VAL A 88 17.45 7.07 -2.43
CA VAL A 88 16.37 6.21 -1.92
C VAL A 88 15.45 5.77 -3.06
N ILE A 89 15.01 6.66 -3.95
CA ILE A 89 14.18 6.34 -5.11
C ILE A 89 14.87 5.27 -5.97
N ARG A 90 16.16 5.44 -6.29
CA ARG A 90 16.94 4.46 -7.07
C ARG A 90 17.16 3.14 -6.33
N ARG A 91 17.17 3.13 -5.00
CA ARG A 91 17.22 1.90 -4.20
C ARG A 91 15.87 1.20 -4.20
N ALA A 92 14.79 1.94 -3.97
CA ALA A 92 13.42 1.45 -3.96
C ALA A 92 13.03 0.86 -5.31
N ALA A 93 13.30 1.56 -6.41
CA ALA A 93 12.99 1.09 -7.76
C ALA A 93 13.55 -0.32 -8.03
N ARG A 94 14.84 -0.54 -7.70
CA ARG A 94 15.49 -1.86 -7.84
C ARG A 94 14.90 -2.90 -6.88
N HIS A 95 14.55 -2.51 -5.66
CA HIS A 95 14.00 -3.41 -4.65
C HIS A 95 12.59 -3.90 -4.97
N PHE A 96 11.80 -3.07 -5.65
CA PHE A 96 10.43 -3.39 -6.07
C PHE A 96 10.33 -3.99 -7.48
N GLU A 97 11.46 -4.21 -8.16
CA GLU A 97 11.47 -4.92 -9.45
C GLU A 97 10.73 -6.28 -9.35
N GLY A 98 9.92 -6.57 -10.37
CA GLY A 98 9.12 -7.78 -10.44
C GLY A 98 7.77 -7.73 -9.73
N LEU A 99 7.43 -6.63 -9.03
CA LEU A 99 6.04 -6.40 -8.62
C LEU A 99 5.14 -6.16 -9.85
N PRO A 100 3.87 -6.58 -9.79
CA PRO A 100 2.94 -6.40 -10.91
C PRO A 100 2.55 -4.94 -11.14
N LEU A 101 2.71 -4.07 -10.13
CA LEU A 101 2.50 -2.62 -10.22
C LEU A 101 3.74 -1.88 -9.74
N PRO A 102 4.03 -0.69 -10.31
CA PRO A 102 5.08 0.18 -9.81
C PRO A 102 4.79 0.64 -8.38
N VAL A 103 5.86 0.88 -7.63
CA VAL A 103 5.83 1.57 -6.34
C VAL A 103 6.41 2.95 -6.56
N GLU A 104 5.67 3.98 -6.17
CA GLU A 104 6.00 5.39 -6.34
C GLU A 104 6.21 6.09 -5.00
#